data_AF-A0A1I0V3G2-F1
#
_entry.id   AF-A0A1I0V3G2-F1
#
_cell.length_a   1.000
_cell.length_b   1.000
_cell.length_c   1.000
_cell.angle_alpha   90.00
_cell.angle_beta   90.00
_cell.angle_gamma   90.00
#
_symmetry.space_group_name_H-M   'P 1'
#
loop_
_entity.id
_entity.type
_entity.pdbx_description
1 polymer ?
#
loop_
_entity_poly.entity_id
_entity_poly.type
_entity_poly.pdbx_seq_one_letter_code
_entity_poly.pdbx_strand_id
1 'polypeptide(L)'
;MIRFLIPLIAATSFVPVAVAAAPDSCAIQGDIVGQARTLRRGGTDEKTTSARISAELSGAGAAFRPAVPLLVDWVFSLPEGQLAADVAEEYEATCRAETAG
;
A
#
# COMPACT_ATOMS: atom_id res chain seq x y z
N MET A 1 -4.36 -8.50 -42.27
CA MET A 1 -3.90 -7.31 -41.50
C MET A 1 -4.95 -7.05 -40.44
N ILE A 2 -4.77 -7.66 -39.26
CA ILE A 2 -5.78 -7.67 -38.18
C ILE A 2 -5.71 -6.34 -37.44
N ARG A 3 -6.87 -5.69 -37.42
CA ARG A 3 -7.21 -4.39 -36.86
C ARG A 3 -6.86 -4.35 -35.37
N PHE A 4 -6.11 -3.33 -34.97
CA PHE A 4 -5.78 -2.99 -33.58
C PHE A 4 -7.04 -3.01 -32.69
N LEU A 5 -7.12 -4.03 -31.83
CA LEU A 5 -7.97 -4.05 -30.65
C LEU A 5 -7.05 -3.90 -29.43
N ILE A 6 -6.69 -2.66 -29.09
CA ILE A 6 -6.13 -2.34 -27.77
C ILE A 6 -7.34 -2.18 -26.84
N PRO A 7 -7.48 -3.01 -25.79
CA PRO A 7 -8.48 -2.74 -24.78
C PRO A 7 -8.05 -1.49 -23.99
N LEU A 8 -8.96 -0.53 -23.94
CA LEU A 8 -8.93 0.65 -23.09
C LEU A 8 -8.78 0.19 -21.63
N ILE A 9 -7.56 0.21 -21.10
CA ILE A 9 -7.31 0.08 -19.66
C ILE A 9 -7.86 1.36 -19.04
N ALA A 10 -9.04 1.26 -18.43
CA ALA A 10 -9.59 2.30 -17.59
C ALA A 10 -8.60 2.49 -16.43
N ALA A 11 -7.87 3.61 -16.46
CA ALA A 11 -7.10 4.08 -15.33
C ALA A 11 -8.07 4.36 -14.19
N THR A 12 -8.28 3.38 -13.32
CA THR A 12 -8.90 3.59 -12.02
C THR A 12 -7.94 4.50 -11.26
N SER A 13 -8.23 5.80 -11.26
CA SER A 13 -7.58 6.76 -10.37
C SER A 13 -7.75 6.21 -8.96
N PHE A 14 -6.64 5.74 -8.38
CA PHE A 14 -6.55 5.48 -6.96
C PHE A 14 -6.84 6.81 -6.28
N VAL A 15 -8.05 7.00 -5.73
CA VAL A 15 -8.36 8.20 -4.96
C VAL A 15 -7.55 8.07 -3.68
N PRO A 16 -6.50 8.87 -3.46
CA PRO A 16 -5.71 8.75 -2.26
C PRO A 16 -6.62 9.14 -1.10
N VAL A 17 -6.85 8.21 -0.17
CA VAL A 17 -7.45 8.54 1.11
C VAL A 17 -6.49 9.52 1.77
N ALA A 18 -6.90 10.79 1.85
CA ALA A 18 -6.12 11.87 2.41
C ALA A 18 -5.98 11.70 3.93
N VAL A 19 -5.13 10.76 4.36
CA VAL A 19 -4.43 10.89 5.62
C VAL A 19 -3.43 12.04 5.40
N ALA A 20 -3.53 13.08 6.23
CA ALA A 20 -2.82 14.35 6.05
C ALA A 20 -1.38 14.15 5.54
N ALA A 21 -1.10 14.75 4.39
CA ALA A 21 0.10 14.68 3.57
C ALA A 21 1.36 15.27 4.23
N ALA A 22 1.72 14.81 5.43
CA ALA A 22 3.02 15.12 6.02
C ALA A 22 4.08 14.16 5.43
N PRO A 23 5.34 14.57 5.19
CA PRO A 23 6.38 13.68 4.68
C PRO A 23 6.60 12.44 5.56
N ASP A 24 6.33 12.54 6.87
CA ASP A 24 6.37 11.39 7.81
C ASP A 24 5.22 10.41 7.57
N SER A 25 4.11 10.85 6.97
CA SER A 25 2.95 10.00 6.68
C SER A 25 3.23 9.00 5.56
N CYS A 26 4.00 9.37 4.54
CA CYS A 26 4.38 8.45 3.48
C CYS A 26 5.34 7.37 3.96
N ALA A 27 6.28 7.72 4.86
CA ALA A 27 7.19 6.75 5.46
C ALA A 27 6.42 5.72 6.31
N ILE A 28 5.48 6.17 7.15
CA ILE A 28 4.65 5.26 7.97
C ILE A 28 3.80 4.33 7.08
N GLN A 29 3.23 4.85 5.98
CA GLN A 29 2.48 4.02 5.05
C GLN A 29 3.37 3.00 4.32
N GLY A 30 4.58 3.41 3.91
CA GLY A 30 5.59 2.52 3.33
C GLY A 30 5.96 1.38 4.29
N ASP A 31 6.18 1.69 5.57
CA ASP A 31 6.43 0.69 6.62
C ASP A 31 5.27 -0.29 6.79
N ILE A 32 4.01 0.19 6.75
CA ILE A 32 2.82 -0.68 6.79
C ILE A 32 2.80 -1.62 5.59
N VAL A 33 3.06 -1.10 4.39
CA VAL A 33 3.14 -1.90 3.14
C VAL A 33 4.25 -2.96 3.24
N GLY A 34 5.44 -2.60 3.72
CA GLY A 34 6.57 -3.51 3.87
C GLY A 34 6.28 -4.64 4.87
N GLN A 35 5.64 -4.31 5.99
CA GLN A 35 5.19 -5.30 6.98
C GLN A 35 4.12 -6.23 6.40
N ALA A 36 3.11 -5.67 5.72
CA ALA A 36 2.05 -6.46 5.08
C ALA A 36 2.61 -7.43 4.05
N ARG A 37 3.55 -6.99 3.21
CA ARG A 37 4.25 -7.82 2.23
C ARG A 37 5.04 -8.94 2.91
N THR A 38 5.74 -8.63 4.00
CA THR A 38 6.50 -9.63 4.78
C THR A 38 5.58 -10.70 5.37
N LEU A 39 4.47 -10.30 5.99
CA LEU A 39 3.48 -11.20 6.56
C LEU A 39 2.78 -12.06 5.51
N ARG A 40 2.39 -11.46 4.36
CA ARG A 40 1.80 -12.17 3.22
C ARG A 40 2.76 -13.23 2.67
N ARG A 41 4.03 -12.87 2.42
CA ARG A 41 5.06 -13.82 1.97
C ARG A 41 5.34 -14.92 3.00
N GLY A 42 5.11 -14.64 4.28
CA GLY A 42 5.16 -15.61 5.37
C GLY A 42 3.93 -16.51 5.47
N GLY A 43 2.93 -16.36 4.59
CA GLY A 43 1.70 -17.15 4.58
C GLY A 43 0.63 -16.68 5.57
N THR A 44 0.77 -15.47 6.13
CA THR A 44 -0.27 -14.88 6.99
C THR A 44 -1.43 -14.37 6.13
N ASP A 45 -2.68 -14.60 6.55
CA ASP A 45 -3.85 -14.07 5.86
C ASP A 45 -4.03 -12.56 6.07
N GLU A 46 -4.83 -11.92 5.22
CA GLU A 46 -5.05 -10.48 5.19
C GLU A 46 -5.63 -9.92 6.51
N LYS A 47 -6.61 -10.63 7.09
CA LYS A 47 -7.28 -10.20 8.32
C LYS A 47 -6.31 -10.26 9.49
N THR A 48 -5.56 -11.34 9.61
CA THR A 48 -4.52 -11.49 10.64
C THR A 48 -3.40 -10.47 10.45
N THR A 49 -3.01 -10.20 9.20
CA THR A 49 -2.00 -9.18 8.87
C THR A 49 -2.43 -7.79 9.33
N SER A 50 -3.65 -7.38 8.99
CA SER A 50 -4.23 -6.10 9.40
C SER A 50 -4.27 -5.94 10.92
N ALA A 51 -4.69 -6.99 11.63
CA ALA A 51 -4.77 -6.99 13.09
C ALA A 51 -3.39 -6.86 13.76
N ARG A 52 -2.38 -7.59 13.26
CA ARG A 52 -1.01 -7.55 13.79
C ARG A 52 -0.38 -6.17 13.62
N ILE A 53 -0.38 -5.64 12.41
CA ILE A 53 0.19 -4.32 12.11
C ILE A 53 -0.50 -3.25 12.96
N SER A 54 -1.84 -3.27 13.03
CA SER A 54 -2.60 -2.29 13.83
C SER A 54 -2.24 -2.31 15.32
N ALA A 55 -1.94 -3.49 15.87
CA ALA A 55 -1.56 -3.66 17.27
C ALA A 55 -0.13 -3.17 17.56
N GLU A 56 0.76 -3.27 16.58
CA GLU A 56 2.16 -2.84 16.68
C GLU A 56 2.34 -1.32 16.51
N LEU A 57 1.38 -0.65 15.85
CA LEU A 57 1.40 0.81 15.69
C LEU A 57 1.32 1.53 17.03
N SER A 58 2.28 2.43 17.25
CA SER A 58 2.41 3.28 18.43
C SER A 58 2.93 4.67 18.06
N GLY A 59 2.96 5.61 19.01
CA GLY A 59 3.39 6.99 18.77
C GLY A 59 2.61 7.67 17.64
N ALA A 60 3.31 8.32 16.71
CA ALA A 60 2.71 8.93 15.52
C ALA A 60 2.02 7.89 14.59
N GLY A 61 2.52 6.65 14.58
CA GLY A 61 1.94 5.56 13.80
C GLY A 61 0.53 5.15 14.26
N ALA A 62 0.17 5.39 15.52
CA ALA A 62 -1.16 5.03 16.03
C ALA A 62 -2.31 5.75 15.28
N ALA A 63 -2.04 6.92 14.70
CA ALA A 63 -3.01 7.66 13.87
C ALA A 63 -3.33 6.95 12.54
N PHE A 64 -2.47 6.02 12.09
CA PHE A 64 -2.63 5.29 10.83
C PHE A 64 -3.43 3.98 10.97
N ARG A 65 -3.81 3.57 12.19
CA ARG A 65 -4.62 2.35 12.39
C ARG A 65 -5.87 2.28 11.50
N PRO A 66 -6.63 3.36 11.26
CA PRO A 66 -7.77 3.32 10.34
C PRO A 66 -7.39 3.06 8.88
N ALA A 67 -6.16 3.38 8.48
CA ALA A 67 -5.65 3.19 7.12
C ALA A 67 -5.03 1.80 6.92
N VAL A 68 -4.64 1.08 7.98
CA VAL A 68 -4.02 -0.24 7.88
C VAL A 68 -4.82 -1.22 7.02
N PRO A 69 -6.15 -1.39 7.20
CA PRO A 69 -6.91 -2.34 6.39
C PRO A 69 -6.84 -2.04 4.89
N LEU A 70 -6.87 -0.76 4.50
CA LEU A 70 -6.80 -0.36 3.10
C LEU A 70 -5.43 -0.65 2.48
N LEU A 71 -4.35 -0.37 3.22
CA LEU A 71 -2.98 -0.64 2.75
C LEU A 71 -2.69 -2.13 2.66
N VAL A 72 -3.20 -2.91 3.63
CA VAL A 72 -3.07 -4.37 3.63
C VAL A 72 -3.88 -4.98 2.48
N ASP A 73 -5.13 -4.57 2.29
CA ASP A 73 -5.97 -5.01 1.15
C ASP A 73 -5.25 -4.74 -0.18
N TRP A 74 -4.70 -3.54 -0.36
CA TRP A 74 -3.90 -3.22 -1.54
C TRP A 74 -2.74 -4.21 -1.72
N VAL A 75 -1.93 -4.44 -0.68
CA VAL A 75 -0.83 -5.42 -0.74
C VAL A 75 -1.33 -6.81 -1.09
N PHE A 76 -2.47 -7.25 -0.59
CA PHE A 76 -3.04 -8.58 -0.87
C PHE A 76 -3.68 -8.69 -2.26
N SER A 77 -4.09 -7.57 -2.85
CA SER A 77 -4.58 -7.50 -4.23
C SER A 77 -3.46 -7.64 -5.28
N LEU A 78 -2.20 -7.38 -4.90
CA LEU A 78 -1.07 -7.44 -5.83
C LEU A 78 -0.84 -8.87 -6.35
N PRO A 79 -0.51 -9.04 -7.64
CA PRO A 79 0.03 -10.30 -8.15
C PRO A 79 1.32 -10.68 -7.41
N GLU A 80 1.59 -11.98 -7.25
CA GLU A 80 2.81 -12.45 -6.56
C GLU A 80 4.11 -11.87 -7.15
N GLY A 81 4.16 -11.65 -8.47
CA GLY A 81 5.30 -11.03 -9.15
C GLY A 81 5.53 -9.56 -8.80
N GLN A 82 4.57 -8.88 -8.17
CA GLN A 82 4.66 -7.49 -7.72
C GLN A 82 4.96 -7.36 -6.22
N LEU A 83 5.10 -8.47 -5.48
CA LEU A 83 5.56 -8.47 -4.08
C LEU A 83 7.09 -8.44 -3.98
N ALA A 84 7.74 -7.64 -4.83
CA ALA A 84 9.17 -7.45 -4.81
C ALA A 84 9.64 -6.79 -3.49
N ALA A 85 10.94 -6.82 -3.23
CA ALA A 85 11.48 -6.33 -1.95
C ALA A 85 11.33 -4.81 -1.78
N ASP A 86 11.32 -4.10 -2.90
CA ASP A 86 11.23 -2.66 -3.07
C ASP A 86 9.79 -2.12 -3.13
N VAL A 87 8.76 -2.96 -3.08
CA VAL A 87 7.35 -2.52 -3.16
C VAL A 87 6.97 -1.44 -2.12
N ALA A 88 7.60 -1.47 -0.94
CA ALA A 88 7.41 -0.46 0.10
C ALA A 88 8.06 0.88 -0.27
N GLU A 89 9.26 0.83 -0.85
CA GLU A 89 10.03 2.00 -1.28
C GLU A 89 9.37 2.66 -2.49
N GLU A 90 8.86 1.86 -3.44
CA GLU A 90 8.08 2.33 -4.58
C GLU A 90 6.75 2.97 -4.13
N TYR A 91 6.06 2.37 -3.16
CA TYR A 91 4.85 2.94 -2.59
C TYR A 91 5.14 4.30 -1.92
N GLU A 92 6.18 4.36 -1.07
CA GLU A 92 6.57 5.60 -0.40
C GLU A 92 6.92 6.70 -1.41
N ALA A 93 7.74 6.37 -2.42
CA ALA A 93 8.13 7.30 -3.48
C ALA A 93 6.90 7.85 -4.22
N THR A 94 5.94 6.98 -4.54
CA THR A 94 4.67 7.37 -5.18
C THR A 94 3.86 8.29 -4.26
N CYS A 95 3.67 7.93 -2.99
CA CYS A 95 2.97 8.75 -2.01
C CYS A 95 3.57 10.16 -1.90
N ARG A 96 4.91 10.25 -1.87
CA ARG A 96 5.61 11.55 -1.82
C ARG A 96 5.39 12.36 -3.10
N ALA A 97 5.39 11.72 -4.26
CA ALA A 97 5.14 12.39 -5.53
C ALA A 97 3.73 13.00 -5.59
N GLU A 98 2.71 12.27 -5.13
CA GLU A 98 1.31 12.73 -5.12
C GLU A 98 1.05 13.86 -4.11
N THR A 99 1.88 13.97 -3.07
CA THR A 99 1.72 14.97 -2.00
C THR A 99 2.59 16.21 -2.17
N ALA A 100 3.45 16.23 -3.20
CA ALA A 100 4.30 17.37 -3.54
C ALA A 100 3.58 18.47 -4.35
N GLY A 101 2.26 18.33 -4.58
CA GLY A 101 1.41 19.24 -5.35
C GLY A 101 0.82 20.40 -4.56
#